data_AF-A0A3M7RL14-F1
#
_entry.id   AF-A0A3M7RL14-F1
#
_cell.length_a   1.000
_cell.length_b   1.000
_cell.length_c   1.000
_cell.angle_alpha   90.00
_cell.angle_beta   90.00
_cell.angle_gamma   90.00
#
_symmetry.space_group_name_H-M   'P 1'
#
loop_
_entity.id
_entity.type
_entity.pdbx_description
1 polymer ?
#
loop_
_entity_poly.entity_id
_entity_poly.type
_entity_poly.pdbx_seq_one_letter_code
_entity_poly.pdbx_strand_id
1 'polypeptide(L)'
;MPAKNKTQQEIPKEPEDHLLWKYLAQEDLQAMENMDLAKLEFFLAEKFHLNEYETELKQACFLDYYLTQYWWARKEKSFNLEQVSSFFSIAYNLMENLRDKNFKFVDNLGDFNLMLSVLNERMRLFSDQQLKDMIKHFSVTFFQNTNLYLFVIEEEQNEIVVGKEIEVECPKLPSLPYPAPLDEALPIDLYEKYILKIPDEPDQEEKLRQELENPENIVLSDEVLEQIHDKFEGLGLDEARNIIFQITNELVTELKDEMRTKIRNREAALLNELAKSAKKK
;
A
#
# COMPACT_ATOMS: atom_id res chain seq x y z
N MET A 1 -66.77 14.37 34.89
CA MET A 1 -65.73 15.42 34.88
C MET A 1 -65.41 15.77 36.33
N PRO A 2 -64.15 16.08 36.72
CA PRO A 2 -63.06 16.60 35.89
C PRO A 2 -61.71 15.85 35.96
N ALA A 3 -60.95 16.05 34.87
CA ALA A 3 -59.52 16.33 34.76
C ALA A 3 -58.49 15.43 35.48
N LYS A 4 -57.98 14.45 34.70
CA LYS A 4 -56.67 13.83 34.89
C LYS A 4 -55.57 14.90 34.73
N ASN A 5 -54.84 15.18 35.80
CA ASN A 5 -53.58 15.91 35.73
C ASN A 5 -52.58 15.09 34.91
N LYS A 6 -52.23 15.64 33.74
CA LYS A 6 -51.15 15.13 32.90
C LYS A 6 -49.85 15.28 33.67
N THR A 7 -49.22 14.13 33.89
CA THR A 7 -47.80 13.95 34.15
C THR A 7 -47.02 14.98 33.34
N GLN A 8 -46.30 15.85 34.04
CA GLN A 8 -45.23 16.64 33.45
C GLN A 8 -44.31 15.63 32.79
N GLN A 9 -44.37 15.56 31.46
CA GLN A 9 -43.34 14.92 30.67
C GLN A 9 -42.09 15.75 30.94
N GLU A 10 -41.18 15.17 31.71
CA GLU A 10 -39.78 15.56 31.71
C GLU A 10 -39.35 15.60 30.25
N ILE A 11 -39.20 16.83 29.72
CA ILE A 11 -38.54 17.08 28.46
C ILE A 11 -37.11 16.57 28.68
N PRO A 12 -36.66 15.50 27.98
CA PRO A 12 -35.28 15.08 28.08
C PRO A 12 -34.40 16.21 27.55
N LYS A 13 -33.41 16.58 28.35
CA LYS A 13 -32.39 17.61 28.15
C LYS A 13 -31.87 17.65 26.71
N GLU A 14 -31.77 18.86 26.14
CA GLU A 14 -31.07 19.15 24.89
C GLU A 14 -29.70 18.47 24.79
N PRO A 15 -29.37 17.86 23.65
CA PRO A 15 -27.99 17.70 23.23
C PRO A 15 -27.87 18.09 21.75
N GLU A 16 -27.97 19.38 21.43
CA GLU A 16 -27.66 19.82 20.06
C GLU A 16 -26.31 20.55 20.06
N ASP A 17 -25.27 19.71 20.11
CA ASP A 17 -23.86 20.05 20.06
C ASP A 17 -23.55 20.99 18.89
N HIS A 18 -22.95 22.14 19.22
CA HIS A 18 -22.49 23.12 18.27
C HIS A 18 -21.55 22.49 17.22
N LEU A 19 -21.95 22.55 15.94
CA LEU A 19 -21.13 22.11 14.79
C LEU A 19 -19.82 22.91 14.67
N LEU A 20 -19.74 24.06 15.33
CA LEU A 20 -18.58 24.93 15.33
C LEU A 20 -17.53 24.43 16.34
N TRP A 21 -16.29 24.30 15.89
CA TRP A 21 -15.12 23.86 16.69
C TRP A 21 -15.21 22.44 17.26
N LYS A 22 -16.13 21.61 16.77
CA LYS A 22 -16.37 20.26 17.31
C LYS A 22 -15.21 19.30 17.07
N TYR A 23 -14.72 19.24 15.82
CA TYR A 23 -13.69 18.27 15.41
C TYR A 23 -12.36 18.93 15.01
N LEU A 24 -12.45 20.13 14.43
CA LEU A 24 -11.29 20.97 14.14
C LEU A 24 -11.46 22.27 14.92
N ALA A 25 -10.60 22.46 15.91
CA ALA A 25 -10.51 23.68 16.69
C ALA A 25 -9.87 24.81 15.86
N GLN A 26 -9.92 26.03 16.38
CA GLN A 26 -9.38 27.17 15.68
C GLN A 26 -7.86 27.04 15.51
N GLU A 27 -7.16 26.52 16.52
CA GLU A 27 -5.72 26.29 16.51
C GLU A 27 -5.32 25.27 15.43
N ASP A 28 -6.13 24.21 15.26
CA ASP A 28 -5.91 23.19 14.24
C ASP A 28 -5.94 23.81 12.84
N LEU A 29 -7.00 24.58 12.53
CA LEU A 29 -7.16 25.19 11.21
C LEU A 29 -6.09 26.26 10.92
N GLN A 30 -5.64 26.98 11.95
CA GLN A 30 -4.54 27.94 11.81
C GLN A 30 -3.21 27.24 11.50
N ALA A 31 -2.94 26.10 12.15
CA ALA A 31 -1.76 25.30 11.86
C ALA A 31 -1.79 24.74 10.43
N MET A 32 -2.95 24.24 9.99
CA MET A 32 -3.17 23.64 8.67
C MET A 32 -3.10 24.64 7.50
N GLU A 33 -3.16 25.96 7.75
CA GLU A 33 -3.25 26.97 6.69
C GLU A 33 -2.02 27.00 5.77
N ASN A 34 -0.85 26.82 6.37
CA ASN A 34 0.47 26.89 5.70
C ASN A 34 1.12 25.53 5.48
N MET A 35 0.41 24.43 5.73
CA MET A 35 0.91 23.09 5.47
C MET A 35 0.86 22.77 3.97
N ASP A 36 1.82 21.97 3.53
CA ASP A 36 1.74 21.29 2.23
C ASP A 36 0.80 20.08 2.32
N LEU A 37 0.49 19.46 1.18
CA LEU A 37 -0.48 18.37 1.11
C LEU A 37 -0.07 17.17 2.00
N ALA A 38 1.21 16.81 1.99
CA ALA A 38 1.72 15.67 2.75
C ALA A 38 1.65 15.91 4.27
N LYS A 39 2.00 17.11 4.73
CA LYS A 39 1.87 17.48 6.16
C LYS A 39 0.42 17.56 6.58
N LEU A 40 -0.46 18.02 5.71
CA LEU A 40 -1.90 18.10 5.97
C LEU A 40 -2.52 16.71 6.11
N GLU A 41 -2.15 15.80 5.22
CA GLU A 41 -2.53 14.38 5.29
C GLU A 41 -2.08 13.76 6.61
N PHE A 42 -0.79 13.90 6.95
CA PHE A 42 -0.25 13.40 8.22
C PHE A 42 -0.96 14.03 9.45
N PHE A 43 -1.19 15.34 9.43
CA PHE A 43 -1.87 16.05 10.52
C PHE A 43 -3.30 15.53 10.73
N LEU A 44 -4.07 15.33 9.66
CA LEU A 44 -5.42 14.80 9.75
C LEU A 44 -5.43 13.33 10.19
N ALA A 45 -4.48 12.53 9.72
CA ALA A 45 -4.32 11.14 10.13
C ALA A 45 -4.05 11.04 11.64
N GLU A 46 -3.11 11.84 12.16
CA GLU A 46 -2.80 11.90 13.59
C GLU A 46 -4.01 12.40 14.41
N LYS A 47 -4.67 13.48 13.95
CA LYS A 47 -5.82 14.08 14.63
C LYS A 47 -7.00 13.13 14.78
N PHE A 48 -7.25 12.30 13.78
CA PHE A 48 -8.39 11.38 13.74
C PHE A 48 -8.01 9.92 14.00
N HIS A 49 -6.78 9.68 14.50
CA HIS A 49 -6.28 8.36 14.86
C HIS A 49 -6.35 7.32 13.72
N LEU A 50 -6.13 7.77 12.49
CA LEU A 50 -6.06 6.92 11.30
C LEU A 50 -4.60 6.47 11.11
N ASN A 51 -4.11 5.57 11.96
CA ASN A 51 -2.68 5.20 12.00
C ASN A 51 -2.26 4.20 10.91
N GLU A 52 -3.21 3.47 10.34
CA GLU A 52 -2.98 2.37 9.40
C GLU A 52 -3.47 2.74 7.99
N TYR A 53 -3.65 4.04 7.70
CA TYR A 53 -4.15 4.52 6.41
C TYR A 53 -3.28 4.12 5.20
N GLU A 54 -2.02 3.72 5.40
CA GLU A 54 -1.15 3.21 4.33
C GLU A 54 -1.45 1.74 3.96
N THR A 55 -2.03 0.98 4.89
CA THR A 55 -2.24 -0.48 4.75
C THR A 55 -3.71 -0.88 4.78
N GLU A 56 -4.55 -0.15 5.50
CA GLU A 56 -5.99 -0.37 5.63
C GLU A 56 -6.77 0.58 4.71
N LEU A 57 -7.49 0.00 3.74
CA LEU A 57 -8.26 0.76 2.74
C LEU A 57 -9.33 1.64 3.39
N LYS A 58 -9.96 1.17 4.47
CA LYS A 58 -11.00 1.92 5.17
C LYS A 58 -10.46 3.22 5.76
N GLN A 59 -9.34 3.16 6.46
CA GLN A 59 -8.70 4.36 7.01
C GLN A 59 -8.22 5.30 5.89
N ALA A 60 -7.66 4.74 4.80
CA ALA A 60 -7.27 5.50 3.63
C ALA A 60 -8.44 6.29 3.02
N CYS A 61 -9.59 5.64 2.83
CA CYS A 61 -10.80 6.27 2.29
C CYS A 61 -11.32 7.40 3.20
N PHE A 62 -11.24 7.23 4.52
CA PHE A 62 -11.68 8.25 5.47
C PHE A 62 -10.75 9.46 5.44
N LEU A 63 -9.44 9.21 5.40
CA LEU A 63 -8.44 10.27 5.30
C LEU A 63 -8.57 11.06 3.99
N ASP A 64 -8.69 10.38 2.86
CA ASP A 64 -8.86 11.00 1.54
C ASP A 64 -10.14 11.87 1.49
N TYR A 65 -11.23 11.36 2.05
CA TYR A 65 -12.46 12.12 2.17
C TYR A 65 -12.25 13.38 3.02
N TYR A 66 -11.69 13.27 4.23
CA TYR A 66 -11.45 14.43 5.10
C TYR A 66 -10.52 15.47 4.46
N LEU A 67 -9.45 15.02 3.81
CA LEU A 67 -8.51 15.87 3.08
C LEU A 67 -9.23 16.63 1.96
N THR A 68 -10.06 15.94 1.18
CA THR A 68 -10.87 16.54 0.10
C THR A 68 -11.84 17.58 0.64
N GLN A 69 -12.52 17.30 1.76
CA GLN A 69 -13.47 18.23 2.37
C GLN A 69 -12.79 19.50 2.88
N TYR A 70 -11.67 19.36 3.59
CA TYR A 70 -10.89 20.52 4.03
C TYR A 70 -10.36 21.34 2.84
N TRP A 71 -9.78 20.66 1.84
CA TRP A 71 -9.21 21.33 0.67
C TRP A 71 -10.25 22.14 -0.09
N TRP A 72 -11.43 21.55 -0.34
CA TRP A 72 -12.53 22.25 -1.00
C TRP A 72 -12.98 23.48 -0.22
N ALA A 73 -13.22 23.35 1.09
CA ALA A 73 -13.71 24.45 1.91
C ALA A 73 -12.69 25.60 2.05
N ARG A 74 -11.42 25.28 2.33
CA ARG A 74 -10.39 26.28 2.63
C ARG A 74 -9.71 26.82 1.37
N LYS A 75 -9.32 25.96 0.42
CA LYS A 75 -8.52 26.36 -0.75
C LYS A 75 -9.37 26.72 -1.97
N GLU A 76 -10.45 25.98 -2.26
CA GLU A 76 -11.31 26.28 -3.42
C GLU A 76 -12.34 27.37 -3.11
N LYS A 77 -13.04 27.26 -1.98
CA LYS A 77 -14.12 28.19 -1.60
C LYS A 77 -13.69 29.35 -0.70
N SER A 78 -12.47 29.31 -0.17
CA SER A 78 -11.91 30.36 0.69
C SER A 78 -12.82 30.71 1.88
N PHE A 79 -13.45 29.70 2.49
CA PHE A 79 -14.26 29.89 3.69
C PHE A 79 -13.40 30.38 4.86
N ASN A 80 -14.02 31.17 5.75
CA ASN A 80 -13.38 31.59 6.99
C ASN A 80 -13.24 30.40 7.96
N LEU A 81 -12.48 30.57 9.04
CA LEU A 81 -12.18 29.46 9.96
C LEU A 81 -13.44 28.84 10.59
N GLU A 82 -14.41 29.68 10.98
CA GLU A 82 -15.69 29.22 11.56
C GLU A 82 -16.51 28.39 10.56
N GLN A 83 -16.57 28.87 9.32
CA GLN A 83 -17.23 28.19 8.20
C GLN A 83 -16.54 26.86 7.88
N VAL A 84 -15.20 26.84 7.81
CA VAL A 84 -14.45 25.60 7.55
C VAL A 84 -14.68 24.59 8.67
N SER A 85 -14.62 25.01 9.94
CA SER A 85 -14.87 24.11 11.07
C SER A 85 -16.28 23.53 11.04
N SER A 86 -17.29 24.38 10.81
CA SER A 86 -18.69 23.96 10.75
C SER A 86 -18.99 23.05 9.56
N PHE A 87 -18.42 23.36 8.40
CA PHE A 87 -18.50 22.55 7.18
C PHE A 87 -17.86 21.17 7.41
N PHE A 88 -16.66 21.16 7.98
CA PHE A 88 -15.93 19.92 8.26
C PHE A 88 -16.68 19.06 9.29
N SER A 89 -17.38 19.67 10.24
CA SER A 89 -18.22 18.91 11.17
C SER A 89 -19.35 18.17 10.49
N ILE A 90 -19.95 18.73 9.43
CA ILE A 90 -20.91 17.97 8.62
C ILE A 90 -20.21 16.79 7.97
N ALA A 91 -19.09 17.03 7.29
CA ALA A 91 -18.33 15.98 6.63
C ALA A 91 -17.97 14.83 7.58
N TYR A 92 -17.42 15.16 8.74
CA TYR A 92 -17.05 14.19 9.76
C TYR A 92 -18.26 13.38 10.23
N ASN A 93 -19.35 14.04 10.64
CA ASN A 93 -20.56 13.36 11.09
C ASN A 93 -21.13 12.40 10.03
N LEU A 94 -21.09 12.76 8.75
CA LEU A 94 -21.57 11.89 7.66
C LEU A 94 -20.79 10.57 7.60
N MET A 95 -19.46 10.61 7.74
CA MET A 95 -18.61 9.40 7.77
C MET A 95 -18.81 8.60 9.05
N GLU A 96 -18.89 9.26 10.21
CA GLU A 96 -19.16 8.59 11.50
C GLU A 96 -20.53 7.90 11.50
N ASN A 97 -21.54 8.52 10.88
CA ASN A 97 -22.86 7.93 10.76
C ASN A 97 -22.83 6.61 9.98
N LEU A 98 -21.97 6.50 8.95
CA LEU A 98 -21.74 5.24 8.26
C LEU A 98 -20.99 4.25 9.15
N ARG A 99 -19.90 4.68 9.79
CA ARG A 99 -19.00 3.81 10.57
C ARG A 99 -19.66 3.24 11.83
N ASP A 100 -20.30 4.09 12.62
CA ASP A 100 -20.68 3.77 14.00
C ASP A 100 -22.18 3.53 14.16
N LYS A 101 -22.99 4.25 13.36
CA LYS A 101 -24.46 4.17 13.45
C LYS A 101 -25.08 3.28 12.37
N ASN A 102 -24.29 2.81 11.40
CA ASN A 102 -24.74 2.07 10.23
C ASN A 102 -25.91 2.76 9.50
N PHE A 103 -25.86 4.09 9.41
CA PHE A 103 -26.88 4.87 8.72
C PHE A 103 -26.80 4.59 7.23
N LYS A 104 -27.94 4.23 6.64
CA LYS A 104 -28.04 4.12 5.18
C LYS A 104 -28.25 5.50 4.58
N PHE A 105 -28.29 5.56 3.25
CA PHE A 105 -28.45 6.80 2.50
C PHE A 105 -29.56 7.72 3.05
N VAL A 106 -30.76 7.18 3.30
CA VAL A 106 -31.92 7.99 3.71
C VAL A 106 -31.72 8.58 5.11
N ASP A 107 -31.19 7.79 6.04
CA ASP A 107 -30.94 8.23 7.42
C ASP A 107 -29.86 9.33 7.45
N ASN A 108 -28.78 9.12 6.68
CA ASN A 108 -27.69 10.07 6.57
C ASN A 108 -28.10 11.37 5.86
N LEU A 109 -28.99 11.28 4.87
CA LEU A 109 -29.59 12.46 4.22
C LEU A 109 -30.48 13.24 5.20
N GLY A 110 -31.21 12.54 6.08
CA GLY A 110 -31.99 13.17 7.15
C GLY A 110 -31.11 13.98 8.10
N ASP A 111 -30.02 13.37 8.58
CA ASP A 111 -29.07 14.02 9.50
C ASP A 111 -28.33 15.19 8.83
N PHE A 112 -27.96 15.04 7.55
CA PHE A 112 -27.40 16.12 6.74
C PHE A 112 -28.32 17.34 6.66
N ASN A 113 -29.60 17.12 6.36
CA ASN A 113 -30.58 18.20 6.27
C ASN A 113 -30.79 18.89 7.61
N LEU A 114 -30.77 18.14 8.72
CA LEU A 114 -30.84 18.70 10.07
C LEU A 114 -29.63 19.59 10.36
N MET A 115 -28.41 19.10 10.09
CA MET A 115 -27.18 19.89 10.27
C MET A 115 -27.17 21.15 9.41
N LEU A 116 -27.60 21.06 8.14
CA LEU A 116 -27.72 22.24 7.28
C LEU A 116 -28.74 23.26 7.78
N SER A 117 -29.89 22.81 8.28
CA SER A 117 -30.90 23.71 8.86
C SER A 117 -30.34 24.41 10.10
N VAL A 118 -29.61 23.71 10.97
CA VAL A 118 -28.93 24.32 12.13
C VAL A 118 -27.95 25.42 11.69
N LEU A 119 -27.12 25.16 10.68
CA LEU A 119 -26.16 26.14 10.18
C LEU A 119 -26.83 27.36 9.53
N ASN A 120 -27.93 27.14 8.81
CA ASN A 120 -28.64 28.20 8.10
C ASN A 120 -29.51 29.04 9.05
N GLU A 121 -30.36 28.40 9.84
CA GLU A 121 -31.41 29.07 10.62
C GLU A 121 -30.89 29.60 11.96
N ARG A 122 -30.05 28.82 12.64
CA ARG A 122 -29.54 29.18 13.98
C ARG A 122 -28.24 29.95 13.92
N MET A 123 -27.26 29.46 13.15
CA MET A 123 -25.91 30.04 13.15
C MET A 123 -25.72 31.12 12.08
N ARG A 124 -26.50 31.09 10.99
CA ARG A 124 -26.42 32.04 9.85
C ARG A 124 -25.00 32.26 9.32
N LEU A 125 -24.18 31.20 9.34
CA LEU A 125 -22.76 31.26 8.99
C LEU A 125 -22.51 31.34 7.48
N PHE A 126 -23.46 30.88 6.68
CA PHE A 126 -23.32 30.74 5.23
C PHE A 126 -24.38 31.56 4.50
N SER A 127 -24.01 32.12 3.35
CA SER A 127 -24.98 32.69 2.41
C SER A 127 -25.75 31.60 1.66
N ASP A 128 -26.91 31.95 1.10
CA ASP A 128 -27.72 31.03 0.28
C ASP A 128 -26.93 30.39 -0.86
N GLN A 129 -25.98 31.13 -1.46
CA GLN A 129 -25.15 30.60 -2.53
C GLN A 129 -24.12 29.59 -2.00
N GLN A 130 -23.49 29.88 -0.85
CA GLN A 130 -22.55 28.95 -0.22
C GLN A 130 -23.25 27.67 0.22
N LEU A 131 -24.47 27.74 0.75
CA LEU A 131 -25.27 26.57 1.11
C LEU A 131 -25.60 25.71 -0.13
N LYS A 132 -25.99 26.33 -1.25
CA LYS A 132 -26.20 25.60 -2.51
C LYS A 132 -24.94 24.90 -2.99
N ASP A 133 -23.80 25.58 -2.90
CA ASP A 133 -22.50 25.02 -3.27
C ASP A 133 -22.13 23.84 -2.36
N MET A 134 -22.37 23.94 -1.06
CA MET A 134 -22.16 22.86 -0.09
C MET A 134 -23.06 21.65 -0.39
N ILE A 135 -24.36 21.87 -0.59
CA ILE A 135 -25.30 20.80 -0.95
C ILE A 135 -24.82 20.09 -2.20
N LYS A 136 -24.42 20.85 -3.24
CA LYS A 136 -23.89 20.28 -4.48
C LYS A 136 -22.60 19.50 -4.24
N HIS A 137 -21.69 20.02 -3.42
CA HIS A 137 -20.43 19.36 -3.10
C HIS A 137 -20.68 18.01 -2.42
N PHE A 138 -21.40 17.99 -1.29
CA PHE A 138 -21.72 16.75 -0.58
C PHE A 138 -22.54 15.77 -1.41
N SER A 139 -23.41 16.27 -2.30
CA SER A 139 -24.14 15.42 -3.24
C SER A 139 -23.18 14.59 -4.10
N VAL A 140 -22.08 15.18 -4.57
CA VAL A 140 -21.11 14.53 -5.45
C VAL A 140 -20.05 13.75 -4.67
N THR A 141 -19.55 14.28 -3.56
CA THR A 141 -18.43 13.65 -2.83
C THR A 141 -18.89 12.54 -1.89
N PHE A 142 -20.03 12.73 -1.22
CA PHE A 142 -20.53 11.80 -0.20
C PHE A 142 -21.70 10.95 -0.70
N PHE A 143 -22.78 11.61 -1.13
CA PHE A 143 -24.05 10.93 -1.40
C PHE A 143 -24.02 10.05 -2.66
N GLN A 144 -23.31 10.47 -3.71
CA GLN A 144 -23.09 9.62 -4.89
C GLN A 144 -22.24 8.38 -4.57
N ASN A 145 -21.34 8.47 -3.59
CA ASN A 145 -20.39 7.42 -3.25
C ASN A 145 -20.78 6.64 -1.99
N THR A 146 -21.98 6.85 -1.42
CA THR A 146 -22.38 6.23 -0.15
C THR A 146 -22.32 4.71 -0.17
N ASN A 147 -22.72 4.07 -1.28
CA ASN A 147 -22.63 2.61 -1.41
C ASN A 147 -21.18 2.12 -1.46
N LEU A 148 -20.27 2.91 -2.03
CA LEU A 148 -18.85 2.57 -2.06
C LEU A 148 -18.24 2.66 -0.65
N TYR A 149 -18.58 3.71 0.09
CA TYR A 149 -18.14 3.83 1.49
C TYR A 149 -18.69 2.69 2.35
N LEU A 150 -19.98 2.33 2.19
CA LEU A 150 -20.56 1.18 2.89
C LEU A 150 -19.84 -0.11 2.54
N PHE A 151 -19.56 -0.35 1.26
CA PHE A 151 -18.80 -1.53 0.82
C PHE A 151 -17.41 -1.61 1.48
N VAL A 152 -16.67 -0.50 1.52
CA VAL A 152 -15.34 -0.44 2.17
C VAL A 152 -15.43 -0.65 3.69
N ILE A 153 -16.55 -0.28 4.31
CA ILE A 153 -16.76 -0.45 5.76
C ILE A 153 -17.21 -1.87 6.11
N GLU A 154 -18.01 -2.50 5.25
CA GLU A 154 -18.61 -3.83 5.49
C GLU A 154 -17.68 -4.99 5.10
N GLU A 155 -16.87 -4.83 4.06
CA GLU A 155 -15.99 -5.90 3.57
C GLU A 155 -14.67 -5.96 4.36
N GLU A 156 -14.26 -7.18 4.72
CA GLU A 156 -12.94 -7.42 5.31
C GLU A 156 -11.87 -7.41 4.22
N GLN A 157 -10.79 -6.65 4.44
CA GLN A 157 -9.69 -6.56 3.48
C GLN A 157 -8.97 -7.91 3.41
N ASN A 158 -8.87 -8.49 2.20
CA ASN A 158 -8.07 -9.69 1.98
C ASN A 158 -6.58 -9.35 2.16
N GLU A 159 -6.00 -9.76 3.29
CA GLU A 159 -4.58 -9.59 3.56
C GLU A 159 -3.75 -10.56 2.69
N ILE A 160 -3.02 -9.99 1.72
CA ILE A 160 -2.03 -10.75 0.94
C ILE A 160 -0.66 -10.48 1.55
N VAL A 161 -0.16 -11.43 2.34
CA VAL A 161 1.21 -11.37 2.88
C VAL A 161 2.19 -11.67 1.75
N VAL A 162 2.79 -10.62 1.18
CA VAL A 162 3.86 -10.78 0.18
C VAL A 162 5.18 -11.00 0.92
N GLY A 163 5.56 -12.26 1.07
CA GLY A 163 6.87 -12.63 1.59
C GLY A 163 7.98 -12.17 0.64
N LYS A 164 8.93 -11.38 1.14
CA LYS A 164 10.14 -11.02 0.42
C LYS A 164 11.33 -11.66 1.11
N GLU A 165 11.88 -12.71 0.50
CA GLU A 165 13.17 -13.26 0.93
C GLU A 165 14.26 -12.24 0.55
N ILE A 166 14.87 -11.65 1.58
CA ILE A 166 16.05 -10.79 1.41
C ILE A 166 17.26 -11.67 1.69
N GLU A 167 17.89 -12.15 0.62
CA GLU A 167 19.20 -12.79 0.72
C GLU A 167 20.24 -11.71 1.01
N VAL A 168 20.62 -11.58 2.28
CA VAL A 168 21.78 -10.77 2.66
C VAL A 168 23.01 -11.65 2.53
N GLU A 169 23.86 -11.38 1.54
CA GLU A 169 25.19 -11.98 1.47
C GLU A 169 25.99 -11.56 2.70
N CYS A 170 26.02 -12.42 3.71
CA CYS A 170 26.94 -12.27 4.82
C CYS A 170 28.36 -12.53 4.30
N PRO A 171 29.28 -11.56 4.36
CA PRO A 171 30.67 -11.85 4.07
C PRO A 171 31.12 -12.98 5.00
N LYS A 172 31.79 -13.99 4.44
CA LYS A 172 32.36 -15.08 5.24
C LYS A 172 33.22 -14.44 6.33
N LEU A 173 32.93 -14.77 7.59
CA LEU A 173 33.82 -14.41 8.70
C LEU A 173 35.23 -14.88 8.30
N PRO A 174 36.23 -14.00 8.30
CA PRO A 174 37.57 -14.41 7.97
C PRO A 174 37.98 -15.50 8.98
N SER A 175 38.54 -16.60 8.48
CA SER A 175 38.94 -17.75 9.30
C SER A 175 40.02 -17.37 10.33
N LEU A 176 40.72 -16.25 10.08
CA LEU A 176 41.57 -15.58 11.04
C LEU A 176 40.98 -14.22 11.41
N PRO A 177 41.13 -13.77 12.68
CA PRO A 177 40.87 -12.37 13.02
C PRO A 177 41.73 -11.50 12.10
N TYR A 178 41.10 -10.61 11.33
CA TYR A 178 41.81 -9.64 10.50
C TYR A 178 42.00 -8.34 11.29
N PRO A 179 43.21 -7.76 11.29
CA PRO A 179 44.46 -8.33 10.75
C PRO A 179 44.98 -9.47 11.63
N ALA A 180 45.70 -10.43 11.02
CA ALA A 180 46.25 -11.56 11.74
C ALA A 180 47.16 -11.05 12.87
N PRO A 181 47.10 -11.59 14.11
CA PRO A 181 47.72 -11.01 15.31
C PRO A 181 49.27 -10.86 15.30
N LEU A 182 49.93 -11.13 14.17
CA LEU A 182 51.38 -11.10 13.98
C LEU A 182 51.83 -10.33 12.72
N ASP A 183 50.92 -9.86 11.86
CA ASP A 183 51.29 -9.10 10.64
C ASP A 183 51.87 -7.72 10.95
N GLU A 184 51.47 -7.10 12.06
CA GLU A 184 51.92 -5.74 12.44
C GLU A 184 53.21 -5.73 13.27
N ALA A 185 53.74 -6.88 13.68
CA ALA A 185 54.85 -6.98 14.63
C ALA A 185 56.14 -7.63 14.07
N LEU A 186 56.14 -8.04 12.79
CA LEU A 186 57.29 -8.71 12.19
C LEU A 186 58.06 -7.77 11.24
N PRO A 187 59.40 -7.67 11.36
CA PRO A 187 60.24 -7.00 10.37
C PRO A 187 60.07 -7.63 8.98
N ILE A 188 59.99 -6.78 7.95
CA ILE A 188 59.68 -7.15 6.54
C ILE A 188 60.62 -8.26 6.01
N ASP A 189 61.86 -8.22 6.45
CA ASP A 189 62.96 -9.11 6.12
C ASP A 189 62.78 -10.54 6.66
N LEU A 190 62.02 -10.72 7.75
CA LEU A 190 61.61 -12.03 8.26
C LEU A 190 60.35 -12.56 7.55
N TYR A 191 59.43 -11.67 7.16
CA TYR A 191 58.19 -12.01 6.45
C TYR A 191 58.48 -12.60 5.06
N GLU A 192 59.33 -11.93 4.27
CA GLU A 192 59.72 -12.38 2.92
C GLU A 192 60.45 -13.73 2.91
N LYS A 193 61.24 -13.99 3.95
CA LYS A 193 62.08 -15.20 4.00
C LYS A 193 61.30 -16.46 4.36
N TYR A 194 60.27 -16.34 5.20
CA TYR A 194 59.62 -17.50 5.84
C TYR A 194 58.12 -17.63 5.57
N ILE A 195 57.40 -16.56 5.23
CA ILE A 195 55.92 -16.58 5.08
C ILE A 195 55.51 -16.57 3.60
N LEU A 196 56.21 -15.82 2.75
CA LEU A 196 55.96 -15.75 1.29
C LEU A 196 56.30 -17.03 0.51
N LYS A 197 56.84 -18.07 1.16
CA LYS A 197 57.22 -19.36 0.56
C LYS A 197 56.28 -20.50 0.91
N ILE A 198 54.98 -20.24 0.97
CA ILE A 198 53.98 -21.32 1.04
C ILE A 198 53.76 -21.81 -0.40
N PRO A 199 53.86 -23.13 -0.68
CA PRO A 199 53.57 -23.66 -2.01
C PRO A 199 52.08 -23.46 -2.34
N ASP A 200 51.77 -23.07 -3.57
CA ASP A 200 50.40 -22.92 -4.06
C ASP A 200 49.60 -24.22 -3.82
N GLU A 201 48.52 -24.15 -3.03
CA GLU A 201 47.51 -25.21 -3.01
C GLU A 201 46.65 -25.09 -4.29
N PRO A 202 46.25 -26.21 -4.91
CA PRO A 202 45.53 -26.18 -6.17
C PRO A 202 44.14 -25.54 -6.02
N ASP A 203 43.86 -24.56 -6.90
CA ASP A 203 42.60 -23.83 -6.99
C ASP A 203 41.38 -24.76 -7.03
N GLN A 204 40.60 -24.75 -5.96
CA GLN A 204 39.33 -25.48 -5.86
C GLN A 204 38.29 -24.97 -6.87
N GLU A 205 38.48 -23.76 -7.39
CA GLU A 205 37.62 -23.11 -8.38
C GLU A 205 37.65 -23.81 -9.75
N GLU A 206 38.77 -24.44 -10.10
CA GLU A 206 38.91 -25.14 -11.38
C GLU A 206 38.29 -26.54 -11.34
N LYS A 207 38.22 -27.16 -10.15
CA LYS A 207 37.44 -28.40 -9.94
C LYS A 207 35.93 -28.17 -10.05
N LEU A 208 35.44 -27.06 -9.49
CA LEU A 208 34.00 -26.75 -9.53
C LEU A 208 33.52 -26.44 -10.97
N ARG A 209 34.39 -25.84 -11.80
CA ARG A 209 34.10 -25.58 -13.22
C ARG A 209 34.00 -26.86 -14.05
N GLN A 210 34.83 -27.87 -13.75
CA GLN A 210 34.80 -29.16 -14.47
C GLN A 210 33.56 -30.01 -14.13
N GLU A 211 32.98 -29.87 -12.93
CA GLU A 211 31.76 -30.58 -12.54
C GLU A 211 30.48 -30.04 -13.19
N LEU A 212 30.46 -28.74 -13.54
CA LEU A 212 29.31 -28.08 -14.20
C LEU A 212 29.26 -28.27 -15.71
N GLU A 213 30.37 -28.62 -16.36
CA GLU A 213 30.44 -28.83 -17.81
C GLU A 213 30.08 -30.26 -18.25
N ASN A 214 29.85 -31.17 -17.30
CA ASN A 214 29.57 -32.57 -17.63
C ASN A 214 28.05 -32.86 -17.57
N PRO A 215 27.36 -33.07 -18.72
CA PRO A 215 25.90 -33.24 -18.77
C PRO A 215 25.37 -34.52 -18.10
N GLU A 216 26.25 -35.41 -17.62
CA GLU A 216 25.87 -36.62 -16.88
C GLU A 216 25.55 -36.38 -15.39
N ASN A 217 25.82 -35.19 -14.84
CA ASN A 217 25.65 -34.90 -13.41
C ASN A 217 24.27 -34.34 -13.02
N ILE A 218 23.29 -34.28 -13.93
CA ILE A 218 21.89 -34.09 -13.53
C ILE A 218 21.37 -35.43 -13.01
N VAL A 219 21.66 -35.71 -11.74
CA VAL A 219 21.10 -36.85 -11.00
C VAL A 219 19.73 -36.40 -10.49
N LEU A 220 18.67 -36.89 -11.15
CA LEU A 220 17.32 -36.87 -10.59
C LEU A 220 17.33 -37.75 -9.32
N SER A 221 16.75 -37.28 -8.22
CA SER A 221 16.68 -38.06 -6.99
C SER A 221 15.92 -39.37 -7.23
N ASP A 222 16.33 -40.44 -6.55
CA ASP A 222 15.74 -41.78 -6.69
C ASP A 222 14.21 -41.77 -6.44
N GLU A 223 13.72 -40.88 -5.57
CA GLU A 223 12.29 -40.67 -5.32
C GLU A 223 11.51 -40.16 -6.55
N VAL A 224 12.14 -39.33 -7.39
CA VAL A 224 11.51 -38.81 -8.61
C VAL A 224 11.48 -39.89 -9.69
N LEU A 225 12.52 -40.73 -9.75
CA LEU A 225 12.58 -41.86 -10.69
C LEU A 225 11.55 -42.95 -10.37
N GLU A 226 11.30 -43.22 -9.08
CA GLU A 226 10.33 -44.23 -8.64
C GLU A 226 8.87 -43.80 -8.98
N GLN A 227 8.55 -42.52 -8.80
CA GLN A 227 7.24 -41.96 -9.17
C GLN A 227 6.99 -41.92 -10.69
N ILE A 228 8.06 -41.86 -11.48
CA ILE A 228 7.99 -41.92 -12.95
C ILE A 228 7.83 -43.37 -13.40
N HIS A 229 8.54 -44.32 -12.80
CA HIS A 229 8.44 -45.73 -13.15
C HIS A 229 7.00 -46.26 -13.00
N ASP A 230 6.31 -45.86 -11.93
CA ASP A 230 4.93 -46.28 -11.60
C ASP A 230 3.89 -45.80 -12.65
N LYS A 231 4.22 -44.77 -13.45
CA LYS A 231 3.36 -44.22 -14.51
C LYS A 231 3.69 -44.71 -15.92
N PHE A 232 4.84 -45.36 -16.11
CA PHE A 232 5.35 -45.84 -17.40
C PHE A 232 5.62 -47.35 -17.42
N GLU A 233 4.74 -48.13 -16.77
CA GLU A 233 4.80 -49.61 -16.80
C GLU A 233 4.86 -50.12 -18.26
N GLY A 234 6.05 -50.56 -18.68
CA GLY A 234 6.31 -51.13 -20.01
C GLY A 234 7.46 -50.50 -20.80
N LEU A 235 8.01 -49.35 -20.36
CA LEU A 235 9.18 -48.70 -20.98
C LEU A 235 10.41 -48.86 -20.09
N GLY A 236 11.57 -49.15 -20.68
CA GLY A 236 12.83 -49.23 -19.94
C GLY A 236 13.22 -47.86 -19.36
N LEU A 237 13.83 -47.84 -18.17
CA LEU A 237 14.26 -46.63 -17.46
C LEU A 237 15.09 -45.68 -18.34
N ASP A 238 15.98 -46.22 -19.18
CA ASP A 238 16.82 -45.43 -20.08
C ASP A 238 16.03 -44.83 -21.25
N GLU A 239 14.99 -45.52 -21.72
CA GLU A 239 14.12 -45.04 -22.81
C GLU A 239 13.20 -43.93 -22.31
N ALA A 240 12.63 -44.09 -21.11
CA ALA A 240 11.87 -43.05 -20.44
C ALA A 240 12.73 -41.78 -20.19
N ARG A 241 13.98 -41.96 -19.74
CA ARG A 241 14.91 -40.83 -19.52
C ARG A 241 15.20 -40.08 -20.82
N ASN A 242 15.44 -40.78 -21.91
CA ASN A 242 15.70 -40.17 -23.22
C ASN A 242 14.49 -39.39 -23.75
N ILE A 243 13.28 -39.95 -23.62
CA ILE A 243 12.04 -39.28 -24.05
C ILE A 243 11.81 -38.01 -23.21
N ILE A 244 11.99 -38.10 -21.89
CA ILE A 244 11.86 -36.94 -20.99
C ILE A 244 12.90 -35.87 -21.35
N PHE A 245 14.14 -36.27 -21.60
CA PHE A 245 15.20 -35.33 -21.97
C PHE A 245 14.93 -34.64 -23.32
N GLN A 246 14.40 -35.38 -24.30
CA GLN A 246 13.98 -34.83 -25.59
C GLN A 246 12.84 -33.83 -25.44
N ILE A 247 11.77 -34.21 -24.74
CA ILE A 247 10.60 -33.33 -24.52
C ILE A 247 11.02 -32.08 -23.73
N THR A 248 11.84 -32.25 -22.69
CA THR A 248 12.32 -31.12 -21.87
C THR A 248 13.16 -30.17 -22.71
N ASN A 249 14.08 -30.70 -23.52
CA ASN A 249 14.89 -29.84 -24.39
C ASN A 249 14.05 -29.13 -25.45
N GLU A 250 13.07 -29.80 -26.06
CA GLU A 250 12.19 -29.20 -27.07
C GLU A 250 11.38 -28.05 -26.46
N LEU A 251 10.72 -28.27 -25.32
CA LEU A 251 9.94 -27.23 -24.61
C LEU A 251 10.82 -26.07 -24.13
N VAL A 252 12.01 -26.36 -23.61
CA VAL A 252 12.96 -25.32 -23.15
C VAL A 252 13.47 -24.49 -24.33
N THR A 253 13.75 -25.12 -25.49
CA THR A 253 14.15 -24.38 -26.69
C THR A 253 13.04 -23.49 -27.22
N GLU A 254 11.81 -24.00 -27.27
CA GLU A 254 10.64 -23.23 -27.71
C GLU A 254 10.39 -22.02 -26.79
N LEU A 255 10.40 -22.23 -25.47
CA LEU A 255 10.25 -21.14 -24.49
C LEU A 255 11.37 -20.11 -24.59
N LYS A 256 12.62 -20.55 -24.81
CA LYS A 256 13.77 -19.66 -24.97
C LYS A 256 13.63 -18.78 -26.21
N ASP A 257 13.14 -19.35 -27.31
CA ASP A 257 12.89 -18.59 -28.53
C ASP A 257 11.68 -17.65 -28.40
N GLU A 258 10.63 -18.06 -27.68
CA GLU A 258 9.50 -17.19 -27.35
C GLU A 258 9.93 -15.99 -26.50
N MET A 259 10.73 -16.20 -25.45
CA MET A 259 11.27 -15.10 -24.64
C MET A 259 12.14 -14.17 -25.48
N ARG A 260 13.03 -14.72 -26.32
CA ARG A 260 13.91 -13.93 -27.17
C ARG A 260 13.14 -13.05 -28.14
N THR A 261 12.05 -13.57 -28.71
CA THR A 261 11.18 -12.78 -29.61
C THR A 261 10.39 -11.72 -28.86
N LYS A 262 9.84 -12.04 -27.68
CA LYS A 262 9.14 -11.07 -26.81
C LYS A 262 10.06 -9.91 -26.39
N ILE A 263 11.30 -10.20 -26.00
CA ILE A 263 12.30 -9.18 -25.64
C ILE A 263 12.59 -8.27 -26.84
N ARG A 264 12.88 -8.86 -28.00
CA ARG A 264 13.17 -8.10 -29.23
C ARG A 264 12.00 -7.20 -29.65
N ASN A 265 10.77 -7.69 -29.52
CA ASN A 265 9.57 -6.90 -29.82
C ASN A 265 9.41 -5.71 -28.85
N ARG A 266 9.67 -5.93 -27.56
CA ARG A 266 9.60 -4.88 -26.53
C ARG A 266 10.68 -3.82 -26.74
N GLU A 267 11.91 -4.23 -27.07
CA GLU A 267 13.00 -3.31 -27.41
C GLU A 267 12.66 -2.47 -28.65
N ALA A 268 12.13 -3.09 -29.70
CA ALA A 268 11.70 -2.37 -30.91
C ALA A 268 10.56 -1.37 -30.63
N ALA A 269 9.61 -1.71 -29.75
CA ALA A 269 8.55 -0.80 -29.34
C ALA A 269 9.11 0.44 -28.61
N LEU A 270 10.02 0.23 -27.66
CA LEU A 270 10.66 1.31 -26.92
C LEU A 270 11.53 2.20 -27.82
N LEU A 271 12.29 1.62 -28.74
CA LEU A 271 13.07 2.38 -29.74
C LEU A 271 12.16 3.24 -30.64
N ASN A 272 11.00 2.73 -31.02
CA ASN A 272 10.02 3.49 -31.80
C ASN A 272 9.41 4.65 -31.01
N GLU A 273 9.14 4.48 -29.71
CA GLU A 273 8.68 5.56 -28.84
C GLU A 273 9.76 6.64 -28.62
N LEU A 274 11.02 6.23 -28.45
CA LEU A 274 12.15 7.14 -28.40
C LEU A 274 12.32 7.92 -29.71
N ALA A 275 12.21 7.25 -30.87
CA ALA A 275 12.28 7.93 -32.17
C ALA A 275 11.12 8.92 -32.39
N LYS A 276 9.90 8.59 -31.93
CA LYS A 276 8.73 9.49 -32.00
C LYS A 276 8.89 10.71 -31.11
N SER A 277 9.42 10.54 -29.89
CA SER A 277 9.68 11.66 -28.97
C SER A 277 10.84 12.54 -29.44
N ALA A 278 11.84 11.98 -30.13
CA ALA A 278 12.94 12.74 -30.73
C ALA A 278 12.53 13.59 -31.95
N LYS A 279 11.54 13.17 -32.75
CA LYS A 279 11.01 13.94 -33.91
C LYS A 279 10.04 15.07 -33.54
N LYS A 280 9.64 15.16 -32.27
CA LYS A 280 8.64 16.13 -31.78
C LYS A 280 9.29 17.36 -31.10
N LYS A 281 10.62 17.47 -31.14
CA LYS A 281 11.41 18.66 -30.81
C LYS A 281 11.92 19.29 -32.10
#